data_AF-A0A969G448-F1
#
_entry.id   AF-A0A969G448-F1
#
_cell.length_a   1.000
_cell.length_b   1.000
_cell.length_c   1.000
_cell.angle_alpha   90.00
_cell.angle_beta   90.00
_cell.angle_gamma   90.00
#
_symmetry.space_group_name_H-M   'P 1'
#
loop_
_entity.id
_entity.type
_entity.pdbx_description
1 polymer ?
#
loop_
_entity_poly.entity_id
_entity_poly.type
_entity_poly.pdbx_seq_one_letter_code
_entity_poly.pdbx_strand_id
1 'polypeptide(L)'
;MNKDPLPKSKTFILYVLCELYTPISCQSLAETAQQPGLDVQQVLDDWKQFLHQEYIKGQLCYSLYHSSFRDFLQNTGTLQAAGFDLTDINGAIADNFWKFFYDD
;
A
#
# COMPACT_ATOMS: atom_id res chain seq x y z
N MET A 1 5.80 -26.23 -1.81
CA MET A 1 5.70 -24.78 -2.09
C MET A 1 6.35 -24.06 -0.93
N ASN A 2 7.54 -23.48 -1.13
CA ASN A 2 8.17 -22.63 -0.11
C ASN A 2 7.29 -21.40 0.08
N LYS A 3 6.67 -21.29 1.26
CA LYS A 3 5.96 -20.10 1.71
C LYS A 3 6.97 -19.17 2.37
N ASP A 4 8.01 -18.78 1.64
CA ASP A 4 8.87 -17.72 2.14
C ASP A 4 7.98 -16.47 2.30
N PRO A 5 7.97 -15.83 3.47
CA PRO A 5 7.15 -14.65 3.68
C PRO A 5 7.52 -13.61 2.62
N LEU A 6 6.52 -12.89 2.10
CA LEU A 6 6.78 -11.77 1.19
C LEU A 6 7.88 -10.89 1.79
N PRO A 7 8.86 -10.45 0.98
CA PRO A 7 9.88 -9.51 1.43
C PRO A 7 9.22 -8.35 2.17
N LYS A 8 9.80 -7.94 3.30
CA LYS A 8 9.21 -6.90 4.16
C LYS A 8 8.76 -5.66 3.37
N SER A 9 9.58 -5.18 2.44
CA SER A 9 9.24 -4.05 1.56
C SER A 9 7.93 -4.24 0.78
N LYS A 10 7.71 -5.42 0.18
CA LYS A 10 6.47 -5.73 -0.55
C LYS A 10 5.25 -5.76 0.38
N THR A 11 5.40 -6.34 1.56
CA THR A 11 4.35 -6.37 2.59
C THR A 11 3.98 -4.97 3.05
N PHE A 12 4.97 -4.09 3.23
CA PHE A 12 4.75 -2.69 3.62
C PHE A 12 3.96 -1.91 2.56
N ILE A 13 4.33 -2.04 1.28
CA ILE A 13 3.63 -1.38 0.16
C ILE A 13 2.16 -1.80 0.11
N LEU A 14 1.88 -3.10 0.22
CA LEU A 14 0.51 -3.62 0.25
C LEU A 14 -0.26 -3.11 1.45
N TYR A 15 0.40 -2.94 2.60
CA TYR A 15 -0.24 -2.43 3.80
C TYR A 15 -0.57 -0.94 3.70
N VAL A 16 0.31 -0.12 3.11
CA VAL A 16 0.00 1.29 2.81
C VAL A 16 -1.21 1.39 1.89
N LEU A 17 -1.27 0.61 0.81
CA LEU A 17 -2.47 0.51 -0.05
C LEU A 17 -3.72 0.05 0.73
N CYS A 18 -3.51 -0.78 1.75
CA CYS A 18 -4.57 -1.31 2.59
C CYS A 18 -5.11 -0.30 3.58
N GLU A 19 -4.30 0.58 4.14
CA GLU A 19 -4.76 1.63 5.06
C GLU A 19 -5.36 2.82 4.30
N LEU A 20 -4.90 3.10 3.08
CA LEU A 20 -5.44 4.18 2.26
C LEU A 20 -6.82 3.82 1.71
N TYR A 21 -7.85 4.57 2.08
CA TYR A 21 -9.20 4.45 1.51
C TYR A 21 -9.33 5.15 0.16
N THR A 22 -8.31 5.90 -0.25
CA THR A 22 -8.28 6.68 -1.49
C THR A 22 -7.27 6.11 -2.49
N PRO A 23 -7.55 6.21 -3.80
CA PRO A 23 -6.61 5.82 -4.83
C PRO A 23 -5.32 6.65 -4.79
N ILE A 24 -4.19 5.98 -4.99
CA ILE A 24 -2.84 6.57 -4.88
C ILE A 24 -2.03 6.30 -6.15
N SER A 25 -1.23 7.27 -6.60
CA SER A 25 -0.29 7.07 -7.71
C SER A 25 0.89 6.17 -7.29
N CYS A 26 1.53 5.49 -8.25
CA CYS A 26 2.73 4.70 -7.99
C CYS A 26 3.86 5.54 -7.35
N GLN A 27 4.03 6.79 -7.81
CA GLN A 27 5.02 7.71 -7.26
C GLN A 27 4.72 8.06 -5.79
N SER A 28 3.50 8.49 -5.49
CA SER A 28 3.11 8.85 -4.12
C SER A 28 3.19 7.64 -3.17
N LEU A 29 2.90 6.44 -3.69
CA LEU A 29 3.03 5.20 -2.94
C LEU A 29 4.49 4.88 -2.63
N ALA A 30 5.39 5.07 -3.59
CA ALA A 30 6.84 4.89 -3.39
C ALA A 30 7.40 5.86 -2.35
N GLU A 31 7.01 7.13 -2.41
CA GLU A 31 7.40 8.15 -1.41
C GLU A 31 6.91 7.78 -0.01
N THR A 32 5.65 7.39 0.11
CA THR A 32 5.02 7.02 1.39
C THR A 32 5.63 5.74 1.96
N ALA A 33 5.89 4.76 1.10
CA ALA A 33 6.48 3.49 1.49
C ALA A 33 8.00 3.60 1.76
N GLN A 34 8.62 4.74 1.44
CA GLN A 34 10.07 4.94 1.39
C GLN A 34 10.78 3.82 0.58
N GLN A 35 10.16 3.38 -0.51
CA GLN A 35 10.67 2.32 -1.39
C GLN A 35 11.00 2.85 -2.78
N PRO A 36 11.91 2.20 -3.53
CA PRO A 36 12.13 2.50 -4.93
C PRO A 36 10.84 2.35 -5.75
N GLY A 37 10.59 3.27 -6.68
CA GLY A 37 9.40 3.20 -7.55
C GLY A 37 9.32 1.92 -8.38
N LEU A 38 10.45 1.31 -8.73
CA LEU A 38 10.49 0.00 -9.42
C LEU A 38 9.94 -1.13 -8.55
N ASP A 39 10.26 -1.13 -7.25
CA ASP A 39 9.77 -2.14 -6.31
C ASP A 39 8.26 -1.97 -6.09
N VAL A 40 7.80 -0.72 -6.01
CA VAL A 40 6.37 -0.39 -5.92
C VAL A 40 5.63 -0.82 -7.18
N GLN A 41 6.16 -0.51 -8.38
CA GLN A 41 5.55 -0.92 -9.64
C GLN A 41 5.46 -2.45 -9.74
N GLN A 42 6.50 -3.18 -9.34
CA GLN A 42 6.47 -4.64 -9.32
C GLN A 42 5.35 -5.17 -8.42
N VAL A 43 5.12 -4.56 -7.24
CA VAL A 43 4.01 -4.95 -6.36
C VAL A 43 2.66 -4.63 -7.02
N LEU A 44 2.50 -3.46 -7.64
CA LEU A 44 1.27 -3.10 -8.34
C LEU A 44 0.96 -4.04 -9.51
N ASP A 45 1.99 -4.48 -10.23
CA ASP A 45 1.87 -5.43 -11.34
C ASP A 45 1.54 -6.84 -10.83
N ASP A 46 2.25 -7.32 -9.80
CA ASP A 46 2.01 -8.61 -9.14
C ASP A 46 0.58 -8.72 -8.59
N TRP A 47 0.01 -7.58 -8.14
CA TRP A 47 -1.30 -7.51 -7.50
C TRP A 47 -2.40 -6.90 -8.37
N LYS A 48 -2.14 -6.64 -9.66
CA LYS A 48 -3.04 -5.91 -10.56
C LYS A 48 -4.50 -6.40 -10.54
N GLN A 49 -4.72 -7.72 -10.42
CA GLN A 49 -6.06 -8.32 -10.39
C GLN A 49 -6.88 -8.00 -9.12
N PHE A 50 -6.23 -7.51 -8.05
CA PHE A 50 -6.84 -7.14 -6.78
C PHE A 50 -7.00 -5.63 -6.62
N LEU A 51 -6.49 -4.86 -7.57
CA LEU A 51 -6.47 -3.40 -7.54
C LEU A 51 -7.57 -2.85 -8.45
N HIS A 52 -8.25 -1.82 -7.97
CA HIS A 52 -8.96 -0.88 -8.82
C HIS A 52 -7.95 0.11 -9.42
N GLN A 53 -8.10 0.39 -10.71
CA GLN A 53 -7.28 1.33 -11.45
C GLN A 53 -8.16 2.48 -11.94
N GLU A 54 -7.77 3.71 -11.63
CA GLU A 54 -8.49 4.89 -12.07
C GLU A 54 -7.54 6.01 -12.47
N TYR A 55 -8.00 6.90 -13.35
CA TYR A 55 -7.26 8.09 -13.74
C TYR A 55 -7.75 9.30 -12.95
N ILE A 56 -6.92 9.83 -12.06
CA ILE A 56 -7.18 11.06 -11.31
C ILE A 56 -6.24 12.15 -11.83
N LYS A 57 -6.79 13.30 -12.26
CA LYS A 57 -6.01 14.43 -12.81
C LYS A 57 -4.99 14.01 -13.89
N GLY A 58 -5.30 12.98 -14.69
CA GLY A 58 -4.43 12.45 -15.75
C GLY A 58 -3.35 11.46 -15.29
N GLN A 59 -3.31 11.11 -14.00
CA GLN A 59 -2.39 10.12 -13.44
C GLN A 59 -3.12 8.80 -13.13
N LEU A 60 -2.46 7.67 -13.41
CA LEU A 60 -2.96 6.35 -13.06
C LEU A 60 -2.75 6.08 -11.56
N CYS A 61 -3.87 5.92 -10.85
CA CYS A 61 -3.94 5.67 -9.42
C CYS A 61 -4.52 4.28 -9.12
N TYR A 62 -4.18 3.75 -7.95
CA TYR A 62 -4.49 2.39 -7.52
C TYR A 62 -5.14 2.39 -6.15
N SER A 63 -6.16 1.55 -5.96
CA SER A 63 -6.77 1.27 -4.66
C SER A 63 -7.15 -0.21 -4.57
N LEU A 64 -7.32 -0.76 -3.36
CA LEU A 64 -7.77 -2.14 -3.18
C LEU A 64 -9.28 -2.28 -3.36
N TYR A 65 -9.71 -3.31 -4.09
CA TYR A 65 -11.12 -3.49 -4.48
C TYR A 65 -12.06 -3.88 -3.31
N HIS A 66 -11.53 -4.46 -2.23
CA HIS A 66 -12.35 -5.08 -1.19
C HIS A 66 -11.99 -4.65 0.23
N SER A 67 -12.96 -4.04 0.91
CA SER A 67 -12.91 -3.80 2.36
C SER A 67 -12.68 -5.10 3.14
N SER A 68 -13.19 -6.25 2.68
CA SER A 68 -12.94 -7.54 3.30
C SER A 68 -11.47 -7.99 3.25
N PHE A 69 -10.70 -7.54 2.26
CA PHE A 69 -9.26 -7.78 2.21
C PHE A 69 -8.51 -6.91 3.22
N ARG A 70 -9.02 -5.68 3.45
CA ARG A 70 -8.57 -4.80 4.54
C ARG A 70 -8.86 -5.39 5.90
N ASP A 71 -10.08 -5.87 6.10
CA ASP A 71 -10.48 -6.57 7.33
C ASP A 71 -9.63 -7.82 7.54
N PHE A 72 -9.29 -8.57 6.48
CA PHE A 72 -8.41 -9.73 6.56
C PHE A 72 -6.99 -9.36 7.04
N LEU A 73 -6.40 -8.28 6.50
CA LEU A 73 -5.06 -7.83 6.89
C LEU A 73 -5.02 -7.24 8.31
N GLN A 74 -6.08 -6.56 8.74
CA GLN A 74 -6.19 -5.99 10.09
C GLN A 74 -6.49 -7.06 11.16
N ASN A 75 -7.19 -8.14 10.80
CA ASN A 75 -7.69 -9.14 11.75
C ASN A 75 -6.83 -10.42 11.81
N THR A 76 -5.75 -10.50 11.04
CA THR A 76 -4.80 -11.61 11.13
C THR A 76 -3.50 -11.12 11.75
N GLY A 77 -2.96 -11.86 12.72
CA GLY A 77 -1.61 -11.68 13.28
C GLY A 77 -0.46 -11.78 12.25
N THR A 78 -0.77 -11.67 10.96
CA THR A 78 0.10 -11.57 9.79
C THR A 78 1.04 -10.37 9.89
N LEU A 79 0.61 -9.25 10.48
CA LEU A 79 1.46 -8.06 10.68
C LEU A 79 2.54 -8.28 11.74
N GLN A 80 2.17 -8.87 12.87
CA GLN A 80 3.12 -9.29 13.90
C GLN A 80 4.06 -10.38 13.38
N ALA A 81 3.55 -11.34 12.58
CA ALA A 81 4.37 -12.37 11.94
C ALA A 81 5.33 -11.82 10.87
N ALA A 82 4.98 -10.71 10.20
CA ALA A 82 5.83 -10.00 9.26
C ALA A 82 6.80 -9.00 9.94
N GLY A 83 6.62 -8.75 11.25
CA GLY A 83 7.47 -7.88 12.06
C GLY A 83 7.24 -6.40 11.83
N PHE A 84 6.00 -6.00 11.52
CA PHE A 84 5.60 -4.60 11.39
C PHE A 84 4.88 -4.11 12.65
N ASP A 85 5.27 -2.92 13.13
CA ASP A 85 4.47 -2.16 14.11
C ASP A 85 3.50 -1.26 13.34
N LEU A 86 2.21 -1.40 13.63
CA LEU A 86 1.12 -0.59 13.07
C LEU A 86 1.34 0.91 13.32
N THR A 87 2.03 1.25 14.40
CA THR A 87 2.29 2.63 14.80
C THR A 87 3.24 3.34 13.83
N ASP A 88 4.23 2.63 13.28
CA ASP A 88 5.19 3.18 12.30
C ASP A 88 4.50 3.49 10.96
N ILE A 89 3.54 2.64 10.59
CA ILE A 89 2.75 2.80 9.35
C ILE A 89 1.79 3.98 9.51
N ASN A 90 1.05 4.03 10.61
CA ASN A 90 0.15 5.14 10.90
C ASN A 90 0.91 6.47 10.97
N GLY A 91 2.14 6.46 11.50
CA GLY A 91 3.06 7.59 11.45
C GLY A 91 3.40 8.00 10.01
N ALA A 92 3.84 7.07 9.17
CA ALA A 92 4.18 7.34 7.77
C ALA A 92 2.99 7.88 6.96
N ILE A 93 1.78 7.39 7.21
CA ILE A 93 0.55 7.89 6.57
C ILE A 93 0.19 9.28 7.12
N ALA A 94 0.28 9.50 8.43
CA ALA A 94 -0.01 10.79 9.06
C ALA A 94 0.96 11.89 8.59
N ASP A 95 2.25 11.57 8.47
CA ASP A 95 3.30 12.49 8.01
C ASP A 95 3.10 12.92 6.56
N ASN A 96 2.50 12.05 5.73
CA ASN A 96 2.20 12.32 4.33
C ASN A 96 0.73 12.70 4.08
N PHE A 97 -0.10 12.80 5.12
CA PHE A 97 -1.55 13.05 5.03
C PHE A 97 -1.87 14.33 4.25
N TRP A 98 -1.10 15.40 4.43
CA TRP A 98 -1.30 16.65 3.72
C TRP A 98 -1.08 16.54 2.21
N LYS A 99 -0.12 15.73 1.76
CA LYS A 99 0.11 15.46 0.32
C LYS A 99 -1.02 14.63 -0.30
N PHE A 100 -1.65 13.75 0.49
CA PHE A 100 -2.74 12.90 0.01
C PHE A 100 -4.03 13.65 -0.33
N PHE A 101 -4.30 14.75 0.36
CA PHE A 101 -5.58 15.45 0.28
C PHE A 101 -5.50 16.87 -0.29
N TYR A 102 -4.31 17.47 -0.35
CA TYR A 102 -4.15 18.90 -0.69
C TYR A 102 -3.03 19.23 -1.69
N ASP A 103 -2.29 18.25 -2.22
CA ASP A 103 -1.39 18.54 -3.36
C ASP A 103 -2.24 18.70 -4.62
N ASP A 104 -2.41 19.95 -5.03
CA ASP A 104 -3.25 20.39 -6.14
C ASP A 104 -2.53 20.38 -7.49
#